data_AF-A0A497RNB0-F1
#
_entry.id   AF-A0A497RNB0-F1
#
_cell.length_a   1.000
_cell.length_b   1.000
_cell.length_c   1.000
_cell.angle_alpha   90.00
_cell.angle_beta   90.00
_cell.angle_gamma   90.00
#
_symmetry.space_group_name_H-M   'P 1'
#
loop_
_entity.id
_entity.type
_entity.pdbx_description
1 polymer ?
#
loop_
_entity_poly.entity_id
_entity_poly.type
_entity_poly.pdbx_seq_one_letter_code
_entity_poly.pdbx_strand_id
1 'polypeptide(L)'
;MPLYKSGLDMWKKYQAKFDPTTIGNRFTQVQQVALDRAQEGMNTVSTVRDLVRPILDEYGIAGGQRATYLAFALALTKHVVRQKGDAATKIATGLKSYYTSAFGLDPSICDEIIQVVVGWAIPY
;
A
#
# COMPACT_ATOMS: atom_id res chain seq x y z
N MET A 1 -23.05 -1.74 27.07
CA MET A 1 -22.43 -1.85 25.73
C MET A 1 -22.93 -3.16 25.12
N PRO A 2 -23.63 -3.18 23.98
CA PRO A 2 -24.23 -4.43 23.51
C PRO A 2 -23.15 -5.45 23.15
N LEU A 3 -23.41 -6.72 23.51
CA LEU A 3 -22.52 -7.89 23.43
C LEU A 3 -21.73 -8.00 22.11
N TYR A 4 -20.51 -8.53 22.22
CA TYR A 4 -19.67 -9.00 21.13
C TYR A 4 -20.50 -9.78 20.09
N LYS A 5 -20.42 -9.38 18.82
CA LYS A 5 -21.16 -10.03 17.74
C LYS A 5 -20.54 -11.39 17.44
N SER A 6 -21.34 -12.44 17.53
CA SER A 6 -20.90 -13.78 17.19
C SER A 6 -20.68 -13.93 15.68
N GLY A 7 -19.95 -14.97 15.27
CA GLY A 7 -19.81 -15.31 13.85
C GLY A 7 -21.16 -15.49 13.15
N LEU A 8 -22.17 -16.00 13.87
CA LEU A 8 -23.54 -16.12 13.34
C LEU A 8 -24.20 -14.76 13.11
N ASP A 9 -24.00 -13.79 14.00
CA ASP A 9 -24.50 -12.43 13.81
C ASP A 9 -23.85 -11.74 12.61
N MET A 10 -22.56 -12.00 12.39
CA MET A 10 -21.83 -11.52 11.22
C MET A 10 -22.37 -12.15 9.93
N TRP A 11 -22.61 -13.47 9.92
CA TRP A 11 -23.17 -14.18 8.77
C TRP A 11 -24.57 -13.69 8.39
N LYS A 12 -25.48 -13.58 9.38
CA LYS A 12 -26.84 -13.09 9.14
C LYS A 12 -26.82 -11.67 8.56
N LYS A 13 -25.95 -10.80 9.07
CA LYS A 13 -25.77 -9.44 8.54
C LYS A 13 -25.21 -9.44 7.12
N TYR A 14 -24.27 -10.35 6.81
CA TYR A 14 -23.74 -10.50 5.45
C TYR A 14 -24.84 -10.90 4.47
N GLN A 15 -25.61 -11.95 4.78
CA GLN A 15 -26.72 -12.41 3.96
C GLN A 15 -27.74 -11.30 3.69
N ALA A 16 -28.13 -10.55 4.74
CA ALA A 16 -29.09 -9.45 4.61
C ALA A 16 -28.59 -8.29 3.73
N LYS A 17 -27.27 -8.09 3.62
CA LYS A 17 -26.66 -7.06 2.76
C LYS A 17 -26.43 -7.52 1.33
N PHE A 18 -26.52 -8.82 1.07
CA PHE A 18 -26.23 -9.42 -0.23
C PHE A 18 -27.45 -9.40 -1.16
N ASP A 19 -28.09 -8.23 -1.27
CA ASP A 19 -29.21 -7.99 -2.19
C ASP A 19 -28.67 -7.51 -3.55
N PRO A 20 -28.85 -8.28 -4.65
CA PRO A 20 -28.30 -7.93 -5.95
C PRO A 20 -28.77 -6.56 -6.48
N THR A 21 -30.03 -6.20 -6.23
CA THR A 21 -30.60 -4.93 -6.71
C THR A 21 -29.95 -3.74 -6.02
N THR A 22 -29.87 -3.76 -4.69
CA THR A 22 -29.17 -2.70 -3.93
C THR A 22 -27.69 -2.62 -4.30
N ILE A 23 -27.03 -3.76 -4.50
CA ILE A 23 -25.63 -3.81 -4.92
C ILE A 23 -25.47 -3.13 -6.29
N GLY A 24 -26.26 -3.53 -7.29
CA GLY A 24 -26.21 -2.96 -8.64
C GLY A 24 -26.40 -1.44 -8.63
N ASN A 25 -27.43 -0.96 -7.91
CA ASN A 25 -27.70 0.47 -7.78
C ASN A 25 -26.52 1.24 -7.19
N ARG A 26 -25.88 0.71 -6.14
CA ARG A 26 -24.69 1.34 -5.53
C ARG A 26 -23.51 1.40 -6.49
N PHE A 27 -23.26 0.33 -7.25
CA PHE A 27 -22.19 0.31 -8.25
C PHE A 27 -22.37 1.42 -9.28
N THR A 28 -23.59 1.60 -9.81
CA THR A 28 -23.89 2.67 -10.75
C THR A 28 -23.73 4.06 -10.12
N GLN A 29 -24.25 4.25 -8.90
CA GLN A 29 -24.22 5.55 -8.22
C GLN A 29 -22.79 6.05 -7.93
N VAL A 30 -21.86 5.17 -7.60
CA VAL A 30 -20.49 5.55 -7.24
C VAL A 30 -19.47 5.29 -8.34
N GLN A 31 -19.91 4.89 -9.54
CA GLN A 31 -19.01 4.45 -10.60
C GLN A 31 -17.93 5.49 -10.91
N GLN A 32 -18.31 6.75 -11.13
CA GLN A 32 -17.35 7.80 -11.47
C GLN A 32 -16.34 8.04 -10.35
N VAL A 33 -16.82 8.15 -9.10
CA VAL A 33 -15.95 8.31 -7.92
C VAL A 33 -14.99 7.13 -7.77
N ALA A 34 -15.43 5.92 -8.09
CA ALA A 34 -14.59 4.74 -8.07
C ALA A 34 -13.53 4.77 -9.17
N LEU A 35 -13.88 5.21 -10.39
CA LEU A 35 -12.94 5.37 -11.51
C LEU A 35 -11.87 6.42 -11.22
N ASP A 36 -12.26 7.59 -10.71
CA ASP A 36 -11.32 8.67 -10.39
C ASP A 36 -10.31 8.21 -9.33
N ARG A 37 -10.79 7.56 -8.27
CA ARG A 37 -9.94 7.01 -7.20
C ARG A 37 -9.05 5.87 -7.69
N ALA A 38 -9.56 5.03 -8.59
CA ALA A 38 -8.78 3.96 -9.19
C ALA A 38 -7.65 4.52 -10.05
N GLN A 39 -7.92 5.57 -10.83
CA GLN A 39 -6.92 6.26 -11.64
C GLN A 39 -5.82 6.88 -10.75
N GLU A 40 -6.20 7.60 -9.69
CA GLU A 40 -5.24 8.16 -8.72
C GLU A 40 -4.35 7.08 -8.09
N GLY A 41 -4.95 5.95 -7.68
CA GLY A 41 -4.23 4.83 -7.12
C GLY A 41 -3.25 4.18 -8.12
N MET A 42 -3.68 3.98 -9.36
CA MET A 42 -2.82 3.44 -10.43
C MET A 42 -1.65 4.36 -10.74
N ASN A 43 -1.89 5.68 -10.82
CA ASN A 43 -0.86 6.67 -11.04
C ASN A 43 0.17 6.66 -9.89
N THR A 44 -0.30 6.65 -8.64
CA THR A 44 0.56 6.54 -7.45
C THR A 44 1.48 5.31 -7.51
N VAL A 45 0.91 4.14 -7.85
CA VAL A 45 1.70 2.91 -7.97
C VAL A 45 2.73 3.01 -9.10
N SER A 46 2.37 3.58 -10.25
CA SER A 46 3.31 3.76 -11.37
C SER A 46 4.46 4.67 -10.96
N THR A 47 4.16 5.85 -10.41
CA THR A 47 5.17 6.83 -10.00
C THR A 47 6.17 6.23 -9.01
N VAL A 48 5.71 5.54 -7.97
CA VAL A 48 6.60 4.90 -6.99
C VAL A 48 7.49 3.85 -7.66
N ARG A 49 6.97 3.06 -8.59
CA ARG A 49 7.78 2.07 -9.32
C ARG A 49 8.82 2.74 -10.21
N ASP A 50 8.45 3.82 -10.90
CA ASP A 50 9.36 4.52 -11.80
C ASP A 50 10.47 5.26 -11.04
N LEU A 51 10.21 5.68 -9.80
CA LEU A 51 11.22 6.21 -8.88
C LEU A 51 12.22 5.15 -8.39
N VAL A 52 11.75 3.92 -8.12
CA VAL A 52 12.57 2.86 -7.50
C VAL A 52 13.33 2.03 -8.53
N ARG A 53 12.79 1.87 -9.75
CA ARG A 53 13.41 1.05 -10.81
C ARG A 53 14.87 1.47 -11.10
N PRO A 54 15.23 2.76 -11.23
CA PRO A 54 16.60 3.18 -11.46
C PRO A 54 17.57 2.74 -10.35
N ILE A 55 17.17 2.84 -9.08
CA ILE A 55 17.97 2.36 -7.94
C ILE A 55 18.25 0.85 -8.11
N LEU A 56 17.19 0.08 -8.40
CA LEU A 56 17.34 -1.36 -8.58
C LEU A 56 18.21 -1.72 -9.79
N ASP A 57 18.20 -0.91 -10.84
CA ASP A 57 19.03 -1.09 -12.03
C ASP A 57 20.51 -0.79 -11.74
N GLU A 58 20.80 0.25 -10.95
CA GLU A 58 22.15 0.60 -10.49
C GLU A 58 22.80 -0.51 -9.68
N TYR A 59 22.03 -1.14 -8.78
CA TYR A 59 22.49 -2.28 -7.97
C TYR A 59 22.38 -3.65 -8.68
N GLY A 60 22.00 -3.69 -9.96
CA GLY A 60 21.91 -4.93 -10.73
C GLY A 60 20.83 -5.91 -10.23
N ILE A 61 19.81 -5.42 -9.53
CA ILE A 61 18.75 -6.24 -8.94
C ILE A 61 17.77 -6.72 -10.03
N ALA A 62 17.83 -8.02 -10.29
CA ALA A 62 17.03 -8.70 -11.30
C ALA A 62 16.07 -9.75 -10.70
N GLY A 63 15.21 -10.33 -11.55
CA GLY A 63 14.36 -11.46 -11.21
C GLY A 63 13.34 -11.19 -10.08
N GLY A 64 13.00 -12.23 -9.32
CA GLY A 64 12.00 -12.15 -8.25
C GLY A 64 12.37 -11.20 -7.10
N GLN A 65 13.67 -10.98 -6.87
CA GLN A 65 14.13 -10.07 -5.82
C GLN A 65 13.72 -8.62 -6.13
N ARG A 66 13.74 -8.22 -7.41
CA ARG A 66 13.24 -6.92 -7.86
C ARG A 66 11.79 -6.66 -7.43
N ALA A 67 10.93 -7.68 -7.58
CA ALA A 67 9.52 -7.57 -7.17
C ALA A 67 9.39 -7.36 -5.65
N THR A 68 10.30 -7.93 -4.86
CA THR A 68 10.30 -7.81 -3.40
C THR A 68 10.68 -6.39 -2.95
N TYR A 69 11.67 -5.76 -3.59
CA TYR A 69 11.97 -4.35 -3.36
C TYR A 69 10.83 -3.41 -3.77
N LEU A 70 10.18 -3.68 -4.91
CA LEU A 70 8.99 -2.91 -5.31
C LEU A 70 7.83 -3.10 -4.33
N ALA A 71 7.67 -4.29 -3.76
CA ALA A 71 6.68 -4.53 -2.72
C ALA A 71 6.99 -3.75 -1.43
N PHE A 72 8.26 -3.69 -1.02
CA PHE A 72 8.71 -2.84 0.08
C PHE A 72 8.37 -1.36 -0.17
N ALA A 73 8.70 -0.83 -1.35
CA ALA A 73 8.40 0.55 -1.72
C ALA A 73 6.90 0.86 -1.64
N LEU A 74 6.04 0.00 -2.20
CA LEU A 74 4.59 0.19 -2.18
C LEU A 74 3.99 0.05 -0.76
N ALA A 75 4.53 -0.86 0.05
CA ALA A 75 4.15 -0.98 1.45
C ALA A 75 4.50 0.31 2.22
N LEU A 76 5.69 0.85 1.99
CA LEU A 76 6.10 2.13 2.55
C LEU A 76 5.15 3.26 2.12
N THR A 77 4.89 3.42 0.82
CA THR A 77 3.97 4.43 0.27
C THR A 77 2.61 4.39 0.96
N LYS A 78 2.01 3.20 1.11
CA LYS A 78 0.69 3.02 1.75
C LYS A 78 0.62 3.67 3.15
N HIS A 79 1.73 3.67 3.87
CA HIS A 79 1.81 4.23 5.22
C HIS A 79 2.17 5.72 5.21
N VAL A 80 3.18 6.12 4.44
CA VAL A 80 3.71 7.49 4.49
C VAL A 80 2.79 8.52 3.85
N VAL A 81 1.90 8.09 2.94
CA VAL A 81 0.84 8.99 2.43
C VAL A 81 -0.26 9.27 3.46
N ARG A 82 -0.35 8.47 4.54
CA ARG A 82 -1.38 8.61 5.59
C ARG A 82 -0.84 9.18 6.90
N GLN A 83 0.46 9.08 7.11
CA GLN A 83 1.13 9.43 8.37
C GLN A 83 2.37 10.27 8.05
N LYS A 84 2.59 11.34 8.82
CA LYS A 84 3.73 12.26 8.65
C LYS A 84 4.59 12.31 9.92
N GLY A 85 5.79 12.90 9.79
CA GLY A 85 6.72 13.11 10.91
C GLY A 85 7.17 11.80 11.57
N ASP A 86 7.33 11.81 12.89
CA ASP A 86 7.86 10.66 13.66
C ASP A 86 7.08 9.35 13.44
N ALA A 87 5.79 9.43 13.16
CA ALA A 87 4.97 8.26 12.87
C ALA A 87 5.41 7.58 11.56
N ALA A 88 5.71 8.38 10.52
CA ALA A 88 6.22 7.89 9.25
C ALA A 88 7.59 7.23 9.42
N THR A 89 8.49 7.87 10.19
CA THR A 89 9.83 7.34 10.48
C THR A 89 9.77 5.98 11.17
N LYS A 90 8.96 5.84 12.23
CA LYS A 90 8.80 4.57 12.96
C LYS A 90 8.29 3.45 12.06
N ILE A 91 7.33 3.76 11.18
CA ILE A 91 6.81 2.78 10.22
C ILE A 91 7.87 2.40 9.19
N ALA A 92 8.61 3.36 8.64
CA ALA A 92 9.68 3.11 7.68
C ALA A 92 10.76 2.21 8.29
N THR A 93 11.19 2.49 9.53
CA THR A 93 12.14 1.65 10.27
C THR A 93 11.62 0.24 10.50
N GLY A 94 10.36 0.09 10.92
CA GLY A 94 9.75 -1.22 11.13
C GLY A 94 9.61 -2.03 9.85
N LEU A 95 9.18 -1.40 8.76
CA LEU A 95 9.09 -2.03 7.44
C LEU A 95 10.46 -2.45 6.93
N LYS A 96 11.47 -1.57 7.04
CA LYS A 96 12.85 -1.92 6.67
C LYS A 96 13.29 -3.17 7.42
N SER A 97 13.15 -3.19 8.74
CA SER A 97 13.52 -4.35 9.56
C SER A 97 12.82 -5.62 9.11
N TYR A 98 11.51 -5.56 8.85
CA TYR A 98 10.75 -6.73 8.40
C TYR A 98 11.27 -7.26 7.06
N TYR A 99 11.50 -6.38 6.09
CA TYR A 99 11.91 -6.78 4.75
C TYR A 99 13.36 -7.26 4.69
N THR A 100 14.25 -6.64 5.45
CA THR A 100 15.65 -7.10 5.54
C THR A 100 15.74 -8.43 6.28
N SER A 101 14.97 -8.63 7.36
CA SER A 101 15.04 -9.87 8.15
C SER A 101 14.29 -11.04 7.51
N ALA A 102 13.10 -10.82 6.96
CA ALA A 102 12.24 -11.91 6.47
C ALA A 102 12.51 -12.25 4.99
N PHE A 103 12.93 -11.27 4.19
CA PHE A 103 13.15 -11.45 2.75
C PHE A 103 14.60 -11.23 2.31
N GLY A 104 15.52 -10.93 3.25
CA GLY A 104 16.93 -10.77 2.94
C GLY A 104 17.23 -9.59 2.03
N LEU A 105 16.41 -8.54 2.06
CA LEU A 105 16.71 -7.31 1.32
C LEU A 105 17.94 -6.62 1.91
N ASP A 106 18.74 -5.98 1.05
CA ASP A 106 19.88 -5.18 1.47
C ASP A 106 19.38 -3.92 2.21
N PRO A 107 19.81 -3.70 3.47
CA PRO A 107 19.42 -2.53 4.24
C PRO A 107 19.79 -1.20 3.56
N SER A 108 20.87 -1.13 2.80
CA SER A 108 21.34 0.10 2.13
C SER A 108 20.43 0.50 0.97
N ILE A 109 20.09 -0.46 0.10
CA ILE A 109 19.11 -0.25 -0.99
C ILE A 109 17.75 0.14 -0.42
N CYS A 110 17.37 -0.46 0.72
CA CYS A 110 16.13 -0.09 1.40
C CYS A 110 16.14 1.36 1.91
N ASP A 111 17.29 1.89 2.36
CA ASP A 111 17.40 3.30 2.79
C ASP A 111 17.24 4.27 1.62
N GLU A 112 17.85 3.98 0.47
CA GLU A 112 17.67 4.79 -0.74
C GLU A 112 16.22 4.82 -1.22
N ILE A 113 15.57 3.65 -1.21
CA ILE A 113 14.14 3.54 -1.51
C ILE A 113 13.32 4.37 -0.52
N ILE A 114 13.62 4.32 0.78
CA ILE A 114 12.93 5.16 1.78
C ILE A 114 13.10 6.64 1.44
N GLN A 115 14.31 7.08 1.15
CA GLN A 115 14.60 8.48 0.85
C GLN A 115 13.80 8.98 -0.36
N VAL A 116 13.81 8.24 -1.47
CA VAL A 116 13.12 8.66 -2.69
C VAL A 116 11.60 8.60 -2.53
N VAL A 117 11.06 7.55 -1.89
CA VAL A 117 9.61 7.39 -1.71
C VAL A 117 9.05 8.38 -0.69
N VAL A 118 9.73 8.58 0.44
CA VAL A 118 9.28 9.54 1.48
C VAL A 118 9.46 10.97 1.00
N GLY A 119 10.58 11.28 0.34
CA GLY A 119 10.82 12.60 -0.24
C GLY A 119 9.79 12.98 -1.29
N TRP A 120 9.30 12.02 -2.07
CA TRP A 120 8.18 12.24 -2.98
C TRP A 120 6.82 12.37 -2.25
N ALA A 121 6.55 11.53 -1.24
CA ALA A 121 5.25 11.47 -0.57
C ALA A 121 4.98 12.63 0.40
N ILE A 122 6.03 13.31 0.90
CA ILE A 122 5.93 14.48 1.76
C ILE A 122 6.38 15.69 0.93
N PRO A 123 5.49 16.31 0.12
CA PRO A 123 5.76 17.62 -0.43
C PRO A 123 5.86 18.61 0.74
N TYR A 124 6.90 19.46 0.69
CA TYR A 124 7.26 20.49 1.68
C TYR A 124 6.08 21.14 2.41
#